data_AF-A0AAD5CUD1-F1
#
_entry.id   AF-A0AAD5CUD1-F1
#
_cell.length_a   1.000
_cell.length_b   1.000
_cell.length_c   1.000
_cell.angle_alpha   90.00
_cell.angle_beta   90.00
_cell.angle_gamma   90.00
#
_symmetry.space_group_name_H-M   'P 1'
#
loop_
_entity.id
_entity.type
_entity.pdbx_description
1 polymer ?
#
loop_
_entity_poly.entity_id
_entity_poly.type
_entity_poly.pdbx_seq_one_letter_code
_entity_poly.pdbx_strand_id
1 'polypeptide(L)'
;FDKHGRISGAAIRTYLLERSRVCQISDPERNYHCFYLLCAAPPEEVKKYKLGDPSSFHYLNQSNCYELVGVNDGHDYLATRKAMDIVGISQDEQ
;
A
#
# COMPACT_ATOMS: atom_id res chain seq x y z
N PHE A 1 21.81 19.01 -5.75
CA PHE A 1 23.14 18.67 -6.30
C PHE A 1 24.18 19.44 -5.52
N ASP A 2 25.30 18.79 -5.20
CA ASP A 2 26.42 19.46 -4.53
C ASP A 2 27.21 20.34 -5.50
N LYS A 3 28.24 21.02 -4.99
CA LYS A 3 29.15 21.87 -5.79
C LYS A 3 29.94 21.11 -6.88
N HIS A 4 29.89 19.78 -6.87
CA HIS A 4 30.54 18.89 -7.84
C HIS A 4 29.53 18.20 -8.77
N GLY A 5 28.25 18.60 -8.74
CA GLY A 5 27.19 18.04 -9.58
C GLY A 5 26.70 16.66 -9.16
N ARG A 6 27.02 16.18 -7.96
CA ARG A 6 26.54 14.88 -7.44
C ARG A 6 25.18 15.04 -6.78
N ILE A 7 24.37 13.98 -6.78
CA ILE A 7 23.09 13.97 -6.07
C ILE A 7 23.39 14.13 -4.57
N SER A 8 22.78 15.16 -3.97
CA SER A 8 22.98 15.52 -2.57
C SER A 8 21.75 15.28 -1.70
N GLY A 9 20.63 14.86 -2.30
CA GLY A 9 19.35 14.65 -1.64
C GLY A 9 18.18 14.80 -2.61
N ALA A 10 16.98 14.51 -2.12
CA ALA A 10 15.72 14.66 -2.84
C ALA A 10 14.63 15.17 -1.89
N ALA A 11 13.61 15.85 -2.45
CA ALA A 11 12.42 16.26 -1.72
C ALA A 11 11.19 15.95 -2.57
N ILE A 12 10.14 15.43 -1.94
CA ILE A 12 8.90 15.06 -2.60
C ILE A 12 7.81 16.06 -2.17
N ARG A 13 7.06 16.58 -3.14
CA ARG A 13 5.84 17.36 -2.89
C ARG A 13 4.66 16.63 -3.52
N THR A 14 3.72 16.22 -2.68
CA THR A 14 2.49 15.55 -3.10
C THR A 14 1.34 16.53 -3.18
N TYR A 15 0.48 16.40 -4.18
CA TYR A 15 -0.70 17.26 -4.36
C TYR A 15 -1.93 16.40 -4.65
N LEU A 16 -3.10 16.90 -4.24
CA LEU A 16 -4.42 16.39 -4.66
C LEU A 16 -4.62 14.88 -4.41
N LEU A 17 -4.28 14.40 -3.21
CA LEU A 17 -4.65 13.04 -2.82
C LEU A 17 -6.17 12.88 -2.88
N GLU A 18 -6.64 11.88 -3.63
CA GLU A 18 -8.05 11.55 -3.83
C GLU A 18 -8.65 10.88 -2.58
N ARG A 19 -8.86 11.66 -1.53
CA ARG A 19 -9.38 11.16 -0.24
C ARG A 19 -10.73 10.45 -0.33
N SER A 20 -11.57 10.82 -1.30
CA SER A 20 -12.88 10.18 -1.54
C SER A 20 -12.76 8.69 -1.86
N ARG A 21 -11.67 8.28 -2.54
CA ARG A 21 -11.42 6.89 -2.92
C ARG A 21 -11.39 5.92 -1.74
N VAL A 22 -11.00 6.40 -0.55
CA VAL A 22 -10.96 5.57 0.66
C VAL A 22 -12.35 5.07 1.04
N CYS A 23 -13.36 5.94 0.92
CA CYS A 23 -14.72 5.63 1.37
C CYS A 23 -15.65 5.20 0.24
N GLN A 24 -15.34 5.56 -1.00
CA GLN A 24 -16.18 5.35 -2.17
C GLN A 24 -15.34 4.84 -3.34
N ILE A 25 -15.74 3.71 -3.89
CA ILE A 25 -15.09 3.08 -5.06
C ILE A 25 -16.15 2.87 -6.13
N SER A 26 -15.82 3.19 -7.37
CA SER A 26 -16.65 2.90 -8.53
C SER A 26 -16.23 1.56 -9.12
N ASP A 27 -17.17 0.68 -9.50
CA ASP A 27 -16.84 -0.53 -10.25
C ASP A 27 -16.39 -0.16 -11.69
N PRO A 28 -15.30 -0.73 -12.23
CA PRO A 28 -14.48 -1.84 -11.72
C PRO A 28 -13.13 -1.40 -11.09
N GLU A 29 -13.08 -0.28 -10.37
CA GLU A 29 -11.86 0.22 -9.73
C GLU A 29 -11.57 -0.44 -8.38
N ARG A 30 -10.35 -0.25 -7.87
CA ARG A 30 -9.93 -0.65 -6.52
C ARG A 30 -9.70 0.57 -5.62
N ASN A 31 -9.64 0.32 -4.32
CA ASN A 31 -9.06 1.27 -3.36
C ASN A 31 -7.52 1.38 -3.56
N TYR A 32 -6.85 2.14 -2.71
CA TYR A 32 -5.38 2.19 -2.69
C TYR A 32 -4.77 0.81 -2.44
N HIS A 33 -3.65 0.53 -3.10
CA HIS A 33 -2.98 -0.78 -3.05
C HIS A 33 -2.66 -1.23 -1.63
N CYS A 34 -2.24 -0.33 -0.74
CA CYS A 34 -1.83 -0.67 0.62
C CYS A 34 -2.87 -1.50 1.39
N PHE A 35 -4.17 -1.32 1.14
CA PHE A 35 -5.20 -2.12 1.78
C PHE A 35 -5.19 -3.59 1.33
N TYR A 36 -4.95 -3.84 0.04
CA TYR A 36 -4.86 -5.18 -0.53
C TYR A 36 -3.52 -5.84 -0.16
N LEU A 37 -2.43 -5.06 -0.09
CA LEU A 37 -1.13 -5.54 0.41
C LEU A 37 -1.26 -6.06 1.86
N LEU A 38 -1.98 -5.33 2.72
CA LEU A 38 -2.24 -5.76 4.10
C LEU A 38 -3.09 -7.04 4.16
N CYS A 39 -4.12 -7.17 3.32
CA CYS A 39 -4.92 -8.39 3.25
C CYS A 39 -4.09 -9.61 2.77
N ALA A 40 -3.05 -9.37 1.97
CA ALA A 40 -2.12 -10.38 1.47
C ALA A 40 -0.84 -10.54 2.32
N ALA A 41 -0.78 -9.90 3.50
CA ALA A 41 0.36 -9.95 4.39
C ALA A 41 0.62 -11.36 4.96
N PRO A 42 1.80 -11.62 5.54
CA PRO A 42 2.10 -12.88 6.20
C PRO A 42 1.06 -13.27 7.28
N PRO A 43 0.82 -14.58 7.49
CA PRO A 43 -0.26 -15.04 8.38
C PRO A 43 -0.16 -14.55 9.83
N GLU A 44 1.04 -14.26 10.36
CA GLU A 44 1.18 -13.72 11.70
C GLU A 44 0.60 -12.31 11.81
N GLU A 45 0.80 -11.48 10.78
CA GLU A 45 0.28 -10.11 10.76
C GLU A 45 -1.21 -10.07 10.46
N VAL A 46 -1.67 -10.90 9.52
CA VAL A 46 -3.10 -11.08 9.25
C VAL A 46 -3.84 -11.45 10.53
N LYS A 47 -3.28 -12.36 11.33
CA LYS A 47 -3.84 -12.73 12.63
C LYS A 47 -3.72 -11.61 13.67
N LYS A 48 -2.57 -10.95 13.77
CA LYS A 48 -2.31 -9.86 14.72
C LYS A 48 -3.28 -8.70 14.53
N TYR A 49 -3.52 -8.30 13.28
CA TYR A 49 -4.35 -7.16 12.92
C TYR A 49 -5.80 -7.54 12.57
N LYS A 50 -6.17 -8.83 12.70
CA LYS A 50 -7.51 -9.36 12.40
C LYS A 50 -7.95 -9.04 10.97
N LEU A 51 -7.01 -9.18 10.03
CA LEU A 51 -7.25 -9.01 8.61
C LEU A 51 -7.91 -10.26 8.04
N GLY A 52 -8.45 -10.12 6.84
CA GLY A 52 -9.16 -11.18 6.15
C GLY A 52 -9.24 -10.90 4.66
N ASP A 53 -10.18 -11.57 3.98
CA ASP A 53 -10.41 -11.35 2.57
C ASP A 53 -10.88 -9.91 2.29
N PRO A 54 -10.36 -9.23 1.25
CA PRO A 54 -10.79 -7.87 0.89
C PRO A 54 -12.31 -7.72 0.76
N SER A 55 -13.03 -8.75 0.28
CA SER A 55 -14.49 -8.72 0.13
C SER A 55 -15.26 -8.62 1.47
N SER A 56 -14.59 -8.91 2.59
CA SER A 56 -15.18 -8.80 3.93
C SER A 56 -15.19 -7.36 4.48
N PHE A 57 -14.44 -6.44 3.87
CA PHE A 57 -14.32 -5.06 4.32
C PHE A 57 -15.18 -4.11 3.49
N HIS A 58 -16.03 -3.32 4.16
CA HIS A 58 -16.94 -2.37 3.51
C HIS A 58 -16.24 -1.34 2.60
N TYR A 59 -14.99 -0.97 2.91
CA TYR A 59 -14.22 -0.03 2.10
C TYR A 59 -13.45 -0.68 0.95
N LEU A 60 -13.50 -2.01 0.81
CA LEU A 60 -12.82 -2.74 -0.26
C LEU A 60 -13.80 -3.53 -1.14
N ASN A 61 -15.03 -3.76 -0.69
CA ASN A 61 -16.03 -4.61 -1.35
C ASN A 61 -17.11 -3.85 -2.14
N GLN A 62 -16.91 -2.56 -2.39
CA GLN A 62 -17.84 -1.73 -3.18
C GLN A 62 -17.70 -1.96 -4.70
N SER A 63 -16.64 -2.62 -5.13
CA SER A 63 -16.43 -3.09 -6.50
C SER A 63 -16.18 -4.59 -6.51
N ASN A 64 -16.26 -5.21 -7.70
CA ASN A 64 -15.89 -6.62 -7.88
C ASN A 64 -14.42 -6.80 -8.29
N CYS A 65 -13.60 -5.76 -8.15
CA CYS A 65 -12.19 -5.78 -8.52
C CYS A 65 -11.33 -5.95 -7.25
N TYR A 66 -10.80 -7.17 -7.06
CA TYR A 66 -9.95 -7.48 -5.91
C TYR A 66 -8.52 -7.80 -6.33
N GLU A 67 -8.34 -8.39 -7.51
CA GLU A 67 -7.05 -8.78 -8.08
C GLU A 67 -6.79 -8.02 -9.38
N LEU A 68 -5.50 -7.79 -9.69
CA LEU A 68 -5.07 -7.21 -10.96
C LEU A 68 -4.19 -8.21 -11.71
N VAL A 69 -4.38 -8.28 -13.03
CA VAL A 69 -3.58 -9.15 -13.90
C VAL A 69 -2.10 -8.76 -13.80
N GLY A 70 -1.26 -9.72 -13.42
CA GLY A 70 0.19 -9.53 -13.31
C GLY A 70 0.68 -8.88 -12.02
N VAL A 71 -0.22 -8.62 -11.05
CA VAL A 71 0.14 -8.09 -9.73
C VAL A 71 0.04 -9.19 -8.68
N ASN A 72 1.02 -9.24 -7.77
CA ASN A 72 0.98 -10.11 -6.60
C ASN A 72 1.07 -9.24 -5.34
N ASP A 73 -0.07 -8.99 -4.72
CA ASP A 73 -0.17 -8.09 -3.57
C ASP A 73 0.68 -8.58 -2.36
N GLY A 74 0.89 -9.90 -2.20
CA GLY A 74 1.76 -10.43 -1.14
C GLY A 74 3.25 -10.20 -1.40
N HIS A 75 3.69 -10.31 -2.64
CA HIS A 75 5.06 -9.94 -3.03
C HIS A 75 5.30 -8.44 -2.85
N ASP A 76 4.33 -7.62 -3.28
CA ASP A 76 4.45 -6.17 -3.21
C ASP A 76 4.35 -5.65 -1.76
N TYR A 77 3.66 -6.39 -0.87
CA TYR A 77 3.70 -6.14 0.57
C TYR A 77 5.14 -6.23 1.11
N LEU A 78 5.84 -7.33 0.83
CA LEU A 78 7.22 -7.55 1.27
C LEU A 78 8.18 -6.52 0.64
N ALA A 79 7.99 -6.19 -0.64
CA ALA A 79 8.76 -5.15 -1.31
C ALA A 79 8.55 -3.77 -0.66
N THR A 80 7.32 -3.47 -0.24
CA THR A 80 6.97 -2.21 0.45
C THR A 80 7.60 -2.15 1.84
N ARG A 81 7.52 -3.21 2.65
CA ARG A 81 8.21 -3.29 3.96
C ARG A 81 9.72 -3.09 3.81
N LYS A 82 10.34 -3.77 2.84
CA LYS A 82 11.76 -3.58 2.53
C LYS A 82 12.09 -2.15 2.11
N ALA A 83 11.22 -1.50 1.34
CA ALA A 83 11.42 -0.10 0.95
C ALA A 83 11.35 0.83 2.17
N MET A 84 10.40 0.58 3.10
CA MET A 84 10.30 1.31 4.38
C MET A 84 11.57 1.16 5.22
N ASP A 85 12.14 -0.05 5.29
CA ASP A 85 13.43 -0.29 5.95
C ASP A 85 14.57 0.51 5.33
N ILE A 86 14.65 0.54 4.00
CA ILE A 86 15.71 1.27 3.27
C ILE A 86 15.64 2.78 3.51
N VAL A 87 14.43 3.34 3.62
CA VAL A 87 14.26 4.78 3.92
C VAL A 87 14.37 5.10 5.42
N GLY A 88 14.53 4.08 6.27
CA GLY A 88 14.81 4.23 7.70
C GLY A 88 13.58 4.34 8.60
N ILE A 89 12.41 3.85 8.17
CA ILE A 89 11.23 3.75 9.02
C ILE A 89 11.40 2.53 9.94
N SER A 90 11.31 2.71 11.24
CA SER A 90 11.54 1.64 12.23
C SER A 90 10.40 0.61 12.26
N GLN A 91 10.67 -0.61 12.76
CA GLN A 91 9.65 -1.66 12.85
C GLN A 91 8.48 -1.29 13.78
N ASP A 92 8.69 -0.39 14.74
CA ASP A 92 7.62 0.10 15.61
C ASP A 92 6.73 1.14 14.89
N GLU A 93 7.28 1.86 13.91
CA GLU A 93 6.55 2.83 13.07
C GLU A 93 5.81 2.15 11.89
N GLN A 94 6.25 0.97 11.46
CA GLN A 94 5.65 0.20 10.36
C GLN A 94 4.53 -0.75 10.82
#